data_AF-A0A814A8Y5-F1
#
_entry.id   AF-A0A814A8Y5-F1
#
_cell.length_a   1.000
_cell.length_b   1.000
_cell.length_c   1.000
_cell.angle_alpha   90.00
_cell.angle_beta   90.00
_cell.angle_gamma   90.00
#
_symmetry.space_group_name_H-M   'P 1'
#
loop_
_entity.id
_entity.type
_entity.pdbx_description
1 polymer ?
#
loop_
_entity_poly.entity_id
_entity_poly.type
_entity_poly.pdbx_seq_one_letter_code
_entity_poly.pdbx_strand_id
1 'polypeptide(L)'
;MAKKILISVFLIINFLFNANCAGIFLCTSAYKVGCSEKPGGWTLLPPGPKCYPTSGHISGYAIGKSGCYIYSSSGCTGTQEFVDQAGWSRFPFTPLSYKCQDML
;
A
#
# COMPACT_ATOMS: atom_id res chain seq x y z
N MET A 1 8.33 -36.68 28.75
CA MET A 1 8.69 -36.43 27.34
C MET A 1 7.75 -35.35 26.79
N ALA A 2 8.12 -34.07 26.89
CA ALA A 2 7.27 -32.97 26.41
C ALA A 2 8.12 -31.70 26.23
N LYS A 3 8.84 -31.58 25.10
CA LYS A 3 9.61 -30.35 24.81
C LYS A 3 10.07 -30.25 23.34
N LYS A 4 9.19 -30.55 22.37
CA LYS A 4 9.52 -30.37 20.94
C LYS A 4 8.39 -29.83 20.05
N ILE A 5 7.31 -29.29 20.64
CA ILE A 5 6.14 -28.82 19.86
C ILE A 5 6.05 -27.27 19.80
N LEU A 6 6.83 -26.53 20.60
CA LEU A 6 6.67 -25.07 20.69
C LEU A 6 7.38 -24.27 19.57
N ILE A 7 8.40 -24.85 18.92
CA ILE A 7 9.22 -24.13 17.93
C ILE A 7 8.52 -24.03 16.56
N SER A 8 7.61 -24.96 16.25
CA SER A 8 6.94 -25.01 14.95
C SER A 8 5.85 -23.94 14.80
N VAL A 9 5.18 -23.54 15.88
CA VAL A 9 4.12 -22.50 15.84
C VAL A 9 4.71 -21.10 15.59
N PHE A 10 5.88 -20.80 16.16
CA PHE A 10 6.54 -19.49 16.00
C PHE A 10 7.05 -19.25 14.56
N LEU A 11 7.42 -20.32 13.85
CA LEU A 11 7.82 -20.28 12.45
C LEU A 11 6.62 -20.19 11.50
N ILE A 12 5.50 -20.85 11.80
CA ILE A 12 4.26 -20.73 11.00
C ILE A 12 3.67 -19.33 11.10
N ILE A 13 3.74 -18.69 12.29
CA ILE A 13 3.33 -17.30 12.47
C ILE A 13 4.16 -16.39 11.55
N ASN A 14 5.50 -16.51 11.53
CA ASN A 14 6.36 -15.72 10.65
C ASN A 14 6.15 -16.00 9.15
N PHE A 15 5.74 -17.22 8.77
CA PHE A 15 5.51 -17.58 7.37
C PHE A 15 4.16 -17.09 6.81
N LEU A 16 3.19 -16.81 7.68
CA LEU A 16 1.94 -16.12 7.33
C LEU A 16 2.10 -14.59 7.23
N PHE A 17 3.25 -14.04 7.63
CA PHE A 17 3.56 -12.61 7.57
C PHE A 17 4.18 -12.14 6.25
N ASN A 18 4.19 -12.98 5.22
CA ASN A 18 4.36 -12.51 3.83
C ASN A 18 2.99 -12.21 3.21
N ALA A 19 2.16 -11.44 3.95
CA ALA A 19 1.19 -10.59 3.28
C ALA A 19 2.02 -9.71 2.34
N ASN A 20 2.02 -10.05 1.05
CA ASN A 20 2.70 -9.31 0.00
C ASN A 20 2.09 -7.91 -0.05
N CYS A 21 2.46 -7.06 0.91
CA CYS A 21 1.89 -5.75 1.12
C CYS A 21 2.21 -4.93 -0.11
N ALA A 22 1.26 -4.95 -1.03
CA ALA A 22 1.50 -4.56 -2.38
C ALA A 22 1.55 -3.01 -2.40
N GLY A 23 2.67 -2.48 -2.89
CA GLY A 23 3.07 -1.08 -2.74
C GLY A 23 2.53 -0.18 -3.84
N ILE A 24 3.08 1.01 -3.94
CA ILE A 24 2.75 1.96 -5.02
C ILE A 24 4.00 2.71 -5.46
N PHE A 25 4.17 2.88 -6.77
CA PHE A 25 5.11 3.86 -7.30
C PHE A 25 4.41 5.21 -7.39
N LEU A 26 4.96 6.22 -6.72
CA LEU A 26 4.49 7.60 -6.80
C LEU A 26 5.56 8.48 -7.42
N CYS A 27 5.16 9.38 -8.31
CA CYS A 27 6.08 10.18 -9.10
C CYS A 27 5.69 11.66 -9.08
N THR A 28 6.69 12.53 -9.11
CA THR A 28 6.53 14.00 -9.03
C THR A 28 6.11 14.63 -10.36
N SER A 29 6.08 13.84 -11.44
CA SER A 29 5.65 14.26 -12.78
C SER A 29 4.75 13.23 -13.42
N ALA A 30 3.80 13.67 -14.24
CA ALA A 30 2.85 12.82 -14.98
C ALA A 30 3.54 11.90 -16.01
N TYR A 31 4.82 12.13 -16.32
CA TYR A 31 5.60 11.40 -17.32
C TYR A 31 6.55 10.35 -16.70
N LYS A 32 6.22 9.77 -15.54
CA LYS A 32 7.04 8.74 -14.88
C LYS A 32 8.43 9.22 -14.45
N VAL A 33 8.58 10.50 -14.14
CA VAL A 33 9.83 11.10 -13.67
C VAL A 33 9.79 11.32 -12.16
N GLY A 34 10.93 11.09 -11.49
CA GLY A 34 11.03 11.27 -10.04
C GLY A 34 10.18 10.27 -9.26
N CYS A 35 10.12 9.03 -9.76
CA CYS A 35 9.34 7.97 -9.15
C CYS A 35 10.03 7.38 -7.93
N SER A 36 9.28 7.14 -6.87
CA SER A 36 9.72 6.39 -5.70
C SER A 36 8.70 5.34 -5.33
N GLU A 37 9.19 4.14 -5.04
CA GLU A 37 8.38 3.08 -4.45
C GLU A 37 8.02 3.48 -3.02
N LYS A 38 6.74 3.32 -2.70
CA LYS A 38 6.21 3.52 -1.36
C LYS A 38 5.57 2.23 -0.87
N PRO A 39 5.84 1.85 0.38
CA PRO A 39 5.33 0.61 0.91
C PRO A 39 3.81 0.67 1.05
N GLY A 40 3.15 -0.42 0.67
CA GLY A 40 1.79 -0.71 1.14
C GLY A 40 1.85 -1.31 2.53
N GLY A 41 0.68 -1.47 3.16
CA GLY A 41 0.64 -2.24 4.40
C GLY A 41 -0.74 -2.33 5.02
N TRP A 42 -0.89 -3.39 5.78
CA TRP A 42 -2.08 -3.72 6.54
C TRP A 42 -1.73 -3.78 8.03
N THR A 43 -2.64 -3.33 8.89
CA THR A 43 -2.50 -3.44 10.35
C THR A 43 -3.54 -4.41 10.89
N LEU A 44 -3.13 -5.21 11.89
CA LEU A 44 -4.00 -6.16 12.59
C LEU A 44 -4.98 -5.47 13.55
N LEU A 45 -4.61 -4.31 14.09
CA LEU A 45 -5.39 -3.59 15.09
C LEU A 45 -5.24 -2.06 14.94
N PRO A 46 -6.33 -1.32 14.64
CA PRO A 46 -7.59 -1.84 14.10
C PRO A 46 -7.33 -2.61 12.79
N PRO A 47 -8.06 -3.69 12.49
CA PRO A 47 -7.85 -4.44 11.27
C PRO A 47 -8.16 -3.56 10.06
N GLY A 48 -7.18 -3.37 9.17
CA GLY A 48 -7.40 -2.58 7.97
C GLY A 48 -6.13 -2.10 7.28
N PRO A 49 -6.26 -1.60 6.04
CA PRO A 49 -5.15 -0.99 5.33
C PRO A 49 -4.66 0.24 6.11
N LYS A 50 -3.33 0.37 6.24
CA LYS A 50 -2.73 1.53 6.88
C LYS A 50 -2.81 2.73 5.93
N CYS A 51 -3.15 3.88 6.49
CA CYS A 51 -3.07 5.14 5.76
C CYS A 51 -1.66 5.72 5.86
N TYR A 52 -1.09 6.09 4.72
CA TYR A 52 0.25 6.65 4.63
C TYR A 52 0.20 8.08 4.09
N PRO A 53 0.95 9.03 4.65
CA PRO A 53 1.06 10.36 4.10
C PRO A 53 1.81 10.33 2.77
N THR A 54 1.46 11.24 1.87
CA THR A 54 2.24 11.55 0.67
C THR A 54 2.16 13.04 0.38
N SER A 55 3.11 13.59 -0.36
CA SER A 55 3.07 14.96 -0.83
C SER A 55 3.97 15.13 -2.04
N GLY A 56 3.65 16.07 -2.92
CA GLY A 56 4.48 16.41 -4.08
C GLY A 56 4.48 15.40 -5.23
N HIS A 57 3.70 14.32 -5.14
CA HIS A 57 3.50 13.37 -6.23
C HIS A 57 2.26 13.74 -7.03
N ILE A 58 2.20 13.46 -8.33
CA ILE A 58 1.02 13.79 -9.17
C ILE A 58 0.58 12.61 -10.06
N SER A 59 1.27 11.49 -9.95
CA SER A 59 0.93 10.27 -10.68
C SER A 59 1.56 9.04 -10.04
N GLY A 60 1.07 7.86 -10.40
CA GLY A 60 1.58 6.61 -9.89
C GLY A 60 0.86 5.37 -10.43
N TYR A 61 1.30 4.20 -9.98
CA TYR A 61 0.68 2.91 -10.26
C TYR A 61 0.93 1.92 -9.11
N ALA A 62 -0.02 1.01 -8.85
CA ALA A 62 0.12 0.03 -7.78
C ALA A 62 1.09 -1.09 -8.17
N ILE A 63 1.81 -1.64 -7.19
CA ILE A 63 2.83 -2.68 -7.35
C ILE A 63 2.29 -3.99 -6.77
N GLY A 64 2.42 -5.09 -7.51
CA GLY A 64 1.87 -6.39 -7.10
C GLY A 64 0.34 -6.44 -7.19
N LYS A 65 -0.28 -7.48 -6.64
CA LYS A 65 -1.75 -7.67 -6.70
C LYS A 65 -2.56 -6.65 -5.85
N SER A 66 -2.00 -5.49 -5.49
CA SER A 66 -2.78 -4.44 -4.81
C SER A 66 -3.49 -3.53 -5.79
N GLY A 67 -4.59 -2.98 -5.29
CA GLY A 67 -5.05 -1.67 -5.68
C GLY A 67 -4.77 -0.68 -4.55
N CYS A 68 -4.45 0.55 -4.89
CA CYS A 68 -4.25 1.62 -3.93
C CYS A 68 -5.26 2.74 -4.17
N TYR A 69 -5.85 3.25 -3.10
CA TYR A 69 -6.61 4.48 -3.12
C TYR A 69 -5.71 5.65 -2.74
N ILE A 70 -5.75 6.69 -3.56
CA ILE A 70 -5.05 7.96 -3.36
C ILE A 70 -6.07 8.98 -2.90
N TYR A 71 -5.72 9.83 -1.93
CA TYR A 71 -6.64 10.77 -1.29
C TYR A 71 -6.16 12.21 -1.39
N SER A 72 -7.11 13.13 -1.59
CA SER A 72 -6.85 14.58 -1.65
C SER A 72 -6.54 15.20 -0.29
N SER A 73 -6.74 14.46 0.81
CA SER A 73 -6.52 14.94 2.17
C SER A 73 -5.69 13.94 2.97
N SER A 74 -5.11 14.38 4.08
CA SER A 74 -4.37 13.51 5.00
C SER A 74 -5.32 12.54 5.71
N GLY A 75 -4.76 11.43 6.23
CA GLY A 75 -5.56 10.44 6.97
C GLY A 75 -6.56 9.64 6.12
N CYS A 76 -6.38 9.60 4.80
CA CYS A 76 -7.19 8.82 3.86
C CYS A 76 -8.66 9.26 3.85
N THR A 77 -8.84 10.58 3.74
CA THR A 77 -10.13 11.27 3.71
C THR A 77 -10.25 12.15 2.46
N GLY A 78 -11.43 12.71 2.21
CA GLY A 78 -11.69 13.56 1.05
C GLY A 78 -11.92 12.78 -0.24
N THR A 79 -11.65 13.42 -1.37
CA THR A 79 -11.78 12.81 -2.70
C THR A 79 -10.76 11.69 -2.84
N GLN A 80 -11.19 10.57 -3.41
CA GLN A 80 -10.33 9.40 -3.61
C GLN A 80 -10.28 8.96 -5.08
N GLU A 81 -9.14 8.44 -5.49
CA GLU A 81 -8.94 7.81 -6.79
C GLU A 81 -8.33 6.42 -6.61
N PHE A 82 -8.81 5.46 -7.38
CA PHE A 82 -8.30 4.10 -7.37
C PHE A 82 -7.20 3.93 -8.42
N VAL A 83 -6.13 3.25 -8.03
CA VAL A 83 -4.95 3.00 -8.85
C VAL A 83 -4.61 1.53 -8.75
N ASP A 84 -4.42 0.87 -9.88
CA ASP A 84 -4.05 -0.54 -9.96
C ASP A 84 -2.78 -0.73 -10.81
N GLN A 85 -2.51 -2.00 -11.16
CA GLN A 85 -1.40 -2.36 -12.05
C GLN A 85 -1.68 -2.08 -13.52
N ALA A 86 -2.96 -1.97 -13.91
CA ALA A 86 -3.37 -1.87 -15.31
C ALA A 86 -3.15 -0.46 -15.87
N GLY A 87 -3.17 0.56 -15.00
CA GLY A 87 -3.11 1.96 -15.43
C GLY A 87 -2.09 2.79 -14.66
N TRP A 88 -1.09 3.29 -15.38
CA TRP A 88 -0.40 4.51 -14.95
C TRP A 88 -1.43 5.63 -14.80
N SER A 89 -1.59 6.15 -13.58
CA SER A 89 -2.64 7.08 -13.23
C SER A 89 -2.07 8.45 -12.93
N ARG A 90 -2.49 9.48 -13.67
CA ARG A 90 -2.29 10.88 -13.27
C ARG A 90 -3.41 11.26 -12.30
N PHE A 91 -3.05 11.80 -11.15
CA PHE A 91 -4.04 12.16 -10.14
C PHE A 91 -4.71 13.49 -10.51
N PRO A 92 -6.05 13.60 -10.38
CA PRO A 92 -6.80 14.82 -10.66
C PRO A 92 -6.65 15.89 -9.57
N PHE A 93 -5.97 15.56 -8.47
CA PHE A 93 -5.68 16.44 -7.34
C PHE A 93 -4.28 16.17 -6.80
N THR A 94 -3.79 17.07 -5.93
CA THR A 94 -2.57 16.83 -5.16
C THR A 94 -2.82 15.76 -4.10
N PRO A 95 -2.19 14.57 -4.20
CA PRO A 95 -2.36 13.51 -3.23
C PRO A 95 -1.69 13.90 -1.91
N LEU A 96 -2.41 13.73 -0.81
CA LEU A 96 -1.91 13.99 0.56
C LEU A 96 -1.83 12.72 1.41
N SER A 97 -2.55 11.67 1.03
CA SER A 97 -2.36 10.34 1.60
C SER A 97 -2.75 9.22 0.63
N TYR A 98 -2.36 7.99 0.94
CA TYR A 98 -2.76 6.81 0.20
C TYR A 98 -2.97 5.62 1.14
N LYS A 99 -3.78 4.67 0.71
CA LYS A 99 -3.91 3.35 1.34
C LYS A 99 -3.85 2.29 0.25
N CYS A 100 -3.08 1.24 0.47
CA CYS A 100 -3.03 0.10 -0.43
C CYS A 100 -3.77 -1.08 0.21
N GLN A 101 -4.55 -1.78 -0.60
CA GLN A 101 -5.31 -2.95 -0.19
C GLN A 101 -4.96 -4.10 -1.13
N ASP A 102 -4.79 -5.29 -0.57
CA ASP A 102 -4.64 -6.50 -1.37
C ASP A 102 -5.95 -6.76 -2.12
N MET A 103 -5.87 -6.86 -3.45
CA MET A 103 -6.99 -7.33 -4.25
C MET A 103 -6.97 -8.86 -4.14
N LEU A 104 -7.85 -9.38 -3.29
CA LEU A 104 -8.06 -10.82 -3.11
C LEU A 104 -8.37 -11.52 -4.44
#